data_AF-A0A4U0WCR7-F1
#
_entry.id   AF-A0A4U0WCR7-F1
#
_cell.length_a   1.000
_cell.length_b   1.000
_cell.length_c   1.000
_cell.angle_alpha   90.00
_cell.angle_beta   90.00
_cell.angle_gamma   90.00
#
_symmetry.space_group_name_H-M   'P 1'
#
loop_
_entity.id
_entity.type
_entity.pdbx_description
1 polymer ?
#
loop_
_entity_poly.entity_id
_entity_poly.type
_entity_poly.pdbx_seq_one_letter_code
_entity_poly.pdbx_strand_id
1 'polypeptide(L)'
;MWKTMADQSYTLASRIKLNNGLSMPRIHLGVYLMNGSEATTAVGHALEAGYRAVDSAQMYHNETQVGKSILEYLKAHPDVKREDIHYTTKLASNSDYARARSSISQSVKECGLGYIDLFLLHSPYGGKQARLDSWRAVEDAIKDGEVKIGACRITARSMYGSSLDELLASNPRIKPAVNQIEFHPFNTRSNLTAYCQENDIVVEAYAPLARALRMKHPSIVSLAKKYG
;
A
#
# COMPACT_ATOMS: atom_id res chain seq x y z
N MET A 1 -23.12 17.03 -5.54
CA MET A 1 -22.05 17.95 -5.97
C MET A 1 -20.92 17.17 -6.62
N TRP A 2 -20.95 16.98 -7.94
CA TRP A 2 -19.80 16.47 -8.71
C TRP A 2 -19.39 17.59 -9.67
N LYS A 3 -18.93 18.71 -9.12
CA LYS A 3 -18.37 19.80 -9.92
C LYS A 3 -16.85 19.65 -9.93
N THR A 4 -16.30 19.59 -11.15
CA THR A 4 -14.90 19.89 -11.52
C THR A 4 -13.79 19.03 -10.90
N MET A 5 -13.67 17.77 -11.34
CA MET A 5 -12.36 17.08 -11.39
C MET A 5 -11.74 17.05 -12.80
N ALA A 6 -12.44 17.60 -13.81
CA ALA A 6 -12.08 17.47 -15.22
C ALA A 6 -10.84 18.28 -15.66
N ASP A 7 -10.26 19.12 -14.79
CA ASP A 7 -9.16 20.05 -15.14
C ASP A 7 -7.85 19.75 -14.39
N GLN A 8 -7.76 18.61 -13.70
CA GLN A 8 -6.52 18.17 -13.06
C GLN A 8 -5.83 17.14 -13.95
N SER A 9 -4.70 17.53 -14.56
CA SER A 9 -3.81 16.58 -15.23
C SER A 9 -3.05 15.77 -14.18
N TYR A 10 -3.27 14.45 -14.17
CA TYR A 10 -2.54 13.54 -13.30
C TYR A 10 -1.41 12.86 -14.07
N THR A 11 -0.24 12.78 -13.45
CA THR A 11 0.91 11.96 -13.88
C THR A 11 1.02 10.72 -13.00
N LEU A 12 1.84 9.75 -13.43
CA LEU A 12 2.17 8.56 -12.61
C LEU A 12 2.90 8.92 -11.30
N ALA A 13 3.47 10.13 -11.21
CA ALA A 13 4.11 10.66 -10.01
C ALA A 13 3.16 11.49 -9.11
N SER A 14 1.90 11.70 -9.53
CA SER A 14 0.95 12.51 -8.77
C SER A 14 0.65 11.90 -7.40
N ARG A 15 0.64 12.75 -6.37
CA ARG A 15 0.54 12.33 -4.96
C ARG A 15 -0.81 12.70 -4.35
N ILE A 16 -1.13 12.07 -3.22
CA ILE A 16 -2.27 12.38 -2.35
C ILE A 16 -1.76 12.62 -0.92
N LYS A 17 -2.34 13.59 -0.21
CA LYS A 17 -2.03 13.86 1.19
C LYS A 17 -2.71 12.83 2.10
N LEU A 18 -2.03 12.48 3.19
CA LEU A 18 -2.50 11.53 4.20
C LEU A 18 -2.79 12.25 5.52
N ASN A 19 -3.48 11.57 6.45
CA ASN A 19 -3.86 12.13 7.76
C ASN A 19 -2.69 12.47 8.68
N ASN A 20 -1.49 11.94 8.41
CA ASN A 20 -0.27 12.21 9.15
C ASN A 20 0.57 13.36 8.54
N GLY A 21 0.00 14.12 7.59
CA GLY A 21 0.67 15.24 6.92
C GLY A 21 1.65 14.84 5.81
N LEU A 22 1.99 13.56 5.68
CA LEU A 22 2.80 13.04 4.58
C LEU A 22 1.95 12.89 3.30
N SER A 23 2.59 12.47 2.22
CA SER A 23 1.92 12.14 0.96
C SER A 23 2.47 10.86 0.34
N MET A 24 1.65 10.18 -0.45
CA MET A 24 2.03 8.99 -1.23
C MET A 24 1.62 9.17 -2.70
N PRO A 25 2.31 8.53 -3.66
CA PRO A 25 1.84 8.46 -5.04
C PRO A 25 0.47 7.79 -5.14
N ARG A 26 -0.33 8.19 -6.12
CA ARG A 26 -1.70 7.68 -6.33
C ARG A 26 -1.75 6.33 -7.04
N ILE A 27 -0.70 5.99 -7.79
CA ILE A 27 -0.61 4.75 -8.57
C ILE A 27 0.69 4.05 -8.18
N HIS A 28 0.58 2.78 -7.84
CA HIS A 28 1.68 1.92 -7.39
C HIS A 28 1.75 0.71 -8.32
N LEU A 29 2.96 0.26 -8.64
CA LEU A 29 3.16 -1.05 -9.24
C LEU A 29 3.11 -2.11 -8.13
N GLY A 30 2.09 -2.97 -8.15
CA GLY A 30 2.05 -4.17 -7.30
C GLY A 30 2.82 -5.33 -7.93
N VAL A 31 3.72 -5.97 -7.17
CA VAL A 31 4.59 -7.06 -7.66
C VAL A 31 4.16 -8.45 -7.17
N TYR A 32 2.86 -8.62 -6.92
CA TYR A 32 2.28 -9.88 -6.47
C TYR A 32 2.43 -11.00 -7.52
N LEU A 33 2.81 -12.20 -7.08
CA LEU A 33 3.07 -13.41 -7.89
C LEU A 33 4.24 -13.30 -8.87
N MET A 34 4.96 -12.19 -8.89
CA MET A 34 6.19 -12.07 -9.67
C MET A 34 7.32 -12.77 -8.93
N ASN A 35 8.01 -13.67 -9.62
CA ASN A 35 9.29 -14.18 -9.14
C ASN A 35 10.35 -13.07 -9.15
N GLY A 36 11.55 -13.36 -8.63
CA GLY A 36 12.60 -12.35 -8.48
C GLY A 36 12.98 -11.62 -9.78
N SER A 37 13.14 -12.31 -10.91
CA SER A 37 13.53 -11.67 -12.17
C SER A 37 12.38 -10.91 -12.83
N GLU A 38 11.15 -11.41 -12.71
CA GLU A 38 9.94 -10.71 -13.14
C GLU A 38 9.77 -9.41 -12.36
N ALA A 39 9.94 -9.44 -11.04
CA ALA A 39 9.83 -8.27 -10.18
C ALA A 39 10.91 -7.22 -10.53
N THR A 40 12.18 -7.63 -10.70
CA THR A 40 13.25 -6.71 -11.13
C THR A 40 12.93 -6.05 -12.46
N THR A 41 12.49 -6.82 -13.45
CA THR A 41 12.18 -6.29 -14.79
C THR A 41 10.99 -5.34 -14.75
N ALA A 42 9.90 -5.73 -14.06
CA ALA A 42 8.69 -4.92 -13.96
C ALA A 42 8.94 -3.60 -13.21
N VAL A 43 9.70 -3.63 -12.12
CA VAL A 43 10.05 -2.44 -11.35
C VAL A 43 10.90 -1.48 -12.18
N GLY A 44 11.94 -1.97 -12.85
CA GLY A 44 12.75 -1.15 -13.76
C GLY A 44 11.90 -0.44 -14.81
N HIS A 45 11.08 -1.20 -15.56
CA HIS A 45 10.19 -0.62 -16.56
C HIS A 45 9.18 0.39 -16.00
N ALA A 46 8.62 0.14 -14.81
CA ALA A 46 7.67 1.07 -14.20
C ALA A 46 8.34 2.40 -13.83
N LEU A 47 9.55 2.35 -13.25
CA LEU A 47 10.30 3.55 -12.87
C LEU A 47 10.70 4.38 -14.10
N GLU A 48 11.16 3.73 -15.18
CA GLU A 48 11.40 4.37 -16.49
C GLU A 48 10.15 5.01 -17.08
N ALA A 49 8.99 4.35 -16.94
CA ALA A 49 7.72 4.88 -17.40
C ALA A 49 7.21 6.07 -16.55
N GLY A 50 7.85 6.38 -15.43
CA GLY A 50 7.51 7.51 -14.56
C GLY A 50 6.72 7.13 -13.30
N TYR A 51 6.56 5.84 -13.00
CA TYR A 51 6.06 5.43 -11.67
C TYR A 51 7.02 5.93 -10.59
N ARG A 52 6.46 6.29 -9.46
CA ARG A 52 7.21 6.65 -8.25
C ARG A 52 6.81 5.83 -7.04
N ALA A 53 6.07 4.73 -7.25
CA ALA A 53 5.71 3.83 -6.16
C ALA A 53 5.68 2.35 -6.57
N VAL A 54 6.18 1.52 -5.67
CA VAL A 54 6.20 0.05 -5.80
C VAL A 54 5.67 -0.57 -4.52
N ASP A 55 4.75 -1.52 -4.67
CA ASP A 55 4.10 -2.27 -3.60
C ASP A 55 4.50 -3.75 -3.64
N SER A 56 5.19 -4.19 -2.60
CA SER A 56 5.61 -5.57 -2.35
C SER A 56 5.01 -6.08 -1.03
N ALA A 57 5.40 -7.26 -0.56
CA ALA A 57 5.09 -7.81 0.74
C ALA A 57 6.10 -8.89 1.11
N GLN A 58 6.31 -9.13 2.40
CA GLN A 58 7.13 -10.25 2.89
C GLN A 58 6.71 -11.60 2.29
N MET A 59 5.40 -11.85 2.18
CA MET A 59 4.85 -13.08 1.58
C MET A 59 5.15 -13.25 0.09
N TYR A 60 5.61 -12.21 -0.60
CA TYR A 60 5.92 -12.31 -2.03
C TYR A 60 7.37 -12.76 -2.25
N HIS A 61 8.19 -12.74 -1.20
CA HIS A 61 9.59 -13.19 -1.24
C HIS A 61 10.43 -12.51 -2.32
N ASN A 62 10.13 -11.25 -2.62
CA ASN A 62 10.79 -10.47 -3.68
C ASN A 62 11.26 -9.07 -3.23
N GLU A 63 11.28 -8.79 -1.92
CA GLU A 63 11.68 -7.47 -1.37
C GLU A 63 13.11 -7.09 -1.76
N THR A 64 14.05 -8.04 -1.74
CA THR A 64 15.45 -7.82 -2.16
C THR A 64 15.55 -7.46 -3.63
N GLN A 65 14.79 -8.11 -4.51
CA GLN A 65 14.83 -7.87 -5.95
C GLN A 65 14.20 -6.52 -6.30
N VAL A 66 13.11 -6.14 -5.63
CA VAL A 66 12.49 -4.82 -5.76
C VAL A 66 13.46 -3.73 -5.28
N GLY A 67 14.05 -3.92 -4.09
CA GLY A 67 15.01 -2.98 -3.52
C GLY A 67 16.24 -2.75 -4.39
N LYS A 68 16.85 -3.83 -4.91
CA LYS A 68 17.96 -3.75 -5.86
C LYS A 68 17.59 -2.98 -7.12
N SER A 69 16.43 -3.27 -7.71
CA SER A 69 15.97 -2.59 -8.92
C SER A 69 15.77 -1.08 -8.71
N ILE A 70 15.22 -0.68 -7.55
CA ILE A 70 15.11 0.73 -7.17
C ILE A 70 16.51 1.37 -7.04
N LEU A 71 17.46 0.72 -6.37
CA LEU A 71 18.82 1.26 -6.20
C LEU A 71 19.55 1.39 -7.54
N GLU A 72 19.40 0.42 -8.44
CA GLU A 72 19.95 0.46 -9.80
C GLU A 72 19.36 1.63 -10.60
N TYR A 73 18.04 1.83 -10.53
CA TYR A 73 17.37 2.97 -11.15
C TYR A 73 17.91 4.31 -10.61
N LEU A 74 18.01 4.46 -9.28
CA LEU A 74 18.55 5.67 -8.64
C LEU A 74 20.01 5.93 -9.02
N LYS A 75 20.82 4.88 -9.22
CA LYS A 75 22.20 5.01 -9.70
C LYS A 75 22.26 5.52 -11.15
N ALA A 76 21.31 5.10 -11.99
CA ALA A 76 21.21 5.54 -13.37
C ALA A 76 20.59 6.94 -13.53
N HIS A 77 19.80 7.39 -12.56
CA HIS A 77 19.04 8.65 -12.57
C HIS A 77 19.43 9.53 -11.38
N PRO A 78 20.58 10.24 -11.42
CA PRO A 78 21.10 11.00 -10.29
C PRO A 78 20.22 12.21 -9.90
N ASP A 79 19.28 12.61 -10.76
CA ASP A 79 18.27 13.63 -10.49
C ASP A 79 17.10 13.11 -9.63
N VAL A 80 16.95 11.78 -9.50
CA VAL A 80 15.95 11.14 -8.66
C VAL A 80 16.59 10.63 -7.38
N LYS A 81 16.04 11.01 -6.24
CA LYS A 81 16.51 10.61 -4.91
C LYS A 81 15.68 9.47 -4.34
N ARG A 82 16.22 8.78 -3.33
CA ARG A 82 15.49 7.74 -2.59
C ARG A 82 14.15 8.25 -2.06
N GLU A 83 14.07 9.50 -1.62
CA GLU A 83 12.84 10.14 -1.11
C GLU A 83 11.77 10.41 -2.18
N ASP A 84 12.14 10.38 -3.47
CA ASP A 84 11.20 10.51 -4.59
C ASP A 84 10.48 9.19 -4.91
N ILE A 85 11.05 8.05 -4.49
CA ILE A 85 10.46 6.73 -4.68
C ILE A 85 9.74 6.29 -3.41
N HIS A 86 8.51 5.82 -3.55
CA HIS A 86 7.71 5.29 -2.46
C HIS A 86 7.74 3.76 -2.48
N TYR A 87 8.36 3.15 -1.49
CA TYR A 87 8.36 1.70 -1.35
C TYR A 87 7.41 1.25 -0.24
N THR A 88 6.47 0.37 -0.63
CA THR A 88 5.51 -0.27 0.28
C THR A 88 5.86 -1.73 0.46
N THR A 89 5.83 -2.22 1.70
CA THR A 89 5.81 -3.65 2.01
C THR A 89 4.88 -3.96 3.19
N LYS A 90 4.73 -5.23 3.53
CA LYS A 90 3.66 -5.71 4.41
C LYS A 90 4.12 -6.83 5.31
N LEU A 91 3.69 -6.81 6.57
CA LEU A 91 3.88 -7.87 7.54
C LEU A 91 3.15 -9.15 7.09
N ALA A 92 3.86 -10.26 6.94
CA ALA A 92 3.28 -11.51 6.45
C ALA A 92 2.13 -12.03 7.33
N SER A 93 2.31 -12.00 8.65
CA SER A 93 1.32 -12.43 9.63
C SER A 93 1.40 -11.57 10.88
N ASN A 94 0.24 -11.18 11.42
CA ASN A 94 0.22 -10.55 12.74
C ASN A 94 0.71 -11.55 13.80
N SER A 95 1.50 -11.07 14.74
CA SER A 95 2.12 -11.85 15.80
C SER A 95 2.20 -11.05 17.10
N ASP A 96 2.88 -11.57 18.12
CA ASP A 96 3.30 -10.72 19.24
C ASP A 96 4.28 -9.63 18.77
N TYR A 97 4.45 -8.64 19.64
CA TYR A 97 5.22 -7.43 19.39
C TYR A 97 6.68 -7.73 19.00
N ALA A 98 7.36 -8.64 19.70
CA ALA A 98 8.79 -8.89 19.48
C ALA A 98 9.02 -9.51 18.10
N ARG A 99 8.19 -10.48 17.71
CA ARG A 99 8.22 -11.06 16.36
C ARG A 99 7.88 -10.02 15.28
N ALA A 100 6.87 -9.19 15.51
CA ALA A 100 6.48 -8.15 14.55
C ALA A 100 7.59 -7.10 14.36
N ARG A 101 8.19 -6.58 15.45
CA ARG A 101 9.31 -5.63 15.37
C ARG A 101 10.50 -6.22 14.64
N SER A 102 10.90 -7.45 14.98
CA SER A 102 12.01 -8.14 14.32
C SER A 102 11.75 -8.32 12.83
N SER A 103 10.52 -8.72 12.46
CA SER A 103 10.11 -8.89 11.08
C SER A 103 10.12 -7.57 10.28
N ILE A 104 9.69 -6.45 10.88
CA ILE A 104 9.77 -5.12 10.24
C ILE A 104 11.23 -4.75 9.95
N SER A 105 12.11 -4.85 10.95
CA SER A 105 13.53 -4.55 10.78
C SER A 105 14.21 -5.46 9.76
N GLN A 106 13.74 -6.71 9.63
CA GLN A 106 14.20 -7.62 8.59
C GLN A 106 13.82 -7.11 7.20
N SER A 107 12.58 -6.68 6.96
CA SER A 107 12.19 -6.10 5.67
C SER A 107 12.99 -4.83 5.31
N VAL A 108 13.32 -3.98 6.29
CA VAL A 108 14.18 -2.80 6.07
C VAL A 108 15.57 -3.22 5.59
N LYS A 109 16.14 -4.28 6.17
CA LYS A 109 17.42 -4.85 5.73
C LYS A 109 17.32 -5.52 4.36
N GLU A 110 16.28 -6.32 4.13
CA GLU A 110 16.10 -7.10 2.91
C GLU A 110 15.90 -6.25 1.67
N CYS A 111 15.12 -5.16 1.78
CA CYS A 111 14.96 -4.22 0.67
C CYS A 111 16.22 -3.37 0.45
N GLY A 112 17.05 -3.17 1.48
CA GLY A 112 18.30 -2.42 1.37
C GLY A 112 18.13 -0.92 1.07
N LEU A 113 16.92 -0.39 1.25
CA LEU A 113 16.55 0.99 0.90
C LEU A 113 16.76 2.01 2.03
N GLY A 114 17.29 1.56 3.17
CA GLY A 114 17.52 2.37 4.37
C GLY A 114 16.28 2.59 5.24
N TYR A 115 15.11 2.75 4.61
CA TYR A 115 13.81 2.86 5.28
C TYR A 115 12.69 2.40 4.35
N ILE A 116 11.48 2.20 4.91
CA ILE A 116 10.26 1.86 4.19
C ILE A 116 9.30 3.06 4.22
N ASP A 117 8.74 3.45 3.07
CA ASP A 117 7.84 4.60 3.02
C ASP A 117 6.48 4.26 3.65
N LEU A 118 5.94 3.08 3.35
CA LEU A 118 4.69 2.59 3.93
C LEU A 118 4.80 1.12 4.30
N PHE A 119 4.45 0.80 5.54
CA PHE A 119 4.39 -0.56 6.03
C PHE A 119 2.98 -0.88 6.52
N LEU A 120 2.41 -2.00 6.07
CA LEU A 120 1.07 -2.41 6.50
C LEU A 120 0.95 -3.81 7.10
N LEU A 121 -0.04 -3.96 7.98
CA LEU A 121 -0.54 -5.26 8.39
C LEU A 121 -1.28 -5.90 7.20
N HIS A 122 -0.75 -7.00 6.65
CA HIS A 122 -1.22 -7.57 5.38
C HIS A 122 -2.64 -8.15 5.48
N SER A 123 -3.07 -8.58 6.67
CA SER A 123 -4.39 -9.18 6.86
C SER A 123 -4.94 -8.87 8.26
N PRO A 124 -6.25 -9.05 8.48
CA PRO A 124 -6.82 -8.97 9.81
C PRO A 124 -6.62 -10.26 10.63
N TYR A 125 -5.97 -11.30 10.12
CA TYR A 125 -5.89 -12.60 10.78
C TYR A 125 -4.90 -12.62 11.96
N GLY A 126 -4.98 -13.64 12.81
CA GLY A 126 -4.13 -13.78 14.02
C GLY A 126 -4.78 -13.32 15.33
N GLY A 127 -5.99 -12.74 15.26
CA GLY A 127 -6.76 -12.32 16.44
C GLY A 127 -6.43 -10.91 16.93
N LYS A 128 -7.28 -10.38 17.82
CA LYS A 128 -7.21 -9.00 18.32
C LYS A 128 -5.84 -8.67 18.92
N GLN A 129 -5.37 -9.49 19.85
CA GLN A 129 -4.12 -9.22 20.55
C GLN A 129 -2.93 -9.14 19.59
N ALA A 130 -2.79 -10.11 18.68
CA ALA A 130 -1.71 -10.11 17.71
C ALA A 130 -1.76 -8.90 16.77
N ARG A 131 -2.95 -8.47 16.33
CA ARG A 131 -3.10 -7.25 15.52
C ARG A 131 -2.65 -6.01 16.28
N LEU A 132 -3.09 -5.84 17.52
CA LEU A 132 -2.75 -4.66 18.33
C LEU A 132 -1.24 -4.63 18.66
N ASP A 133 -0.65 -5.79 18.97
CA ASP A 133 0.79 -5.88 19.24
C ASP A 133 1.62 -5.66 17.97
N SER A 134 1.17 -6.16 16.83
CA SER A 134 1.80 -5.88 15.53
C SER A 134 1.66 -4.42 15.14
N TRP A 135 0.53 -3.77 15.43
CA TRP A 135 0.36 -2.33 15.20
C TRP A 135 1.29 -1.51 16.09
N ARG A 136 1.39 -1.83 17.38
CA ARG A 136 2.37 -1.20 18.28
C ARG A 136 3.79 -1.33 17.76
N ALA A 137 4.13 -2.45 17.13
CA ALA A 137 5.42 -2.64 16.50
C ALA A 137 5.63 -1.69 15.30
N VAL A 138 4.61 -1.49 14.47
CA VAL A 138 4.63 -0.50 13.37
C VAL A 138 4.78 0.92 13.91
N GLU A 139 4.07 1.28 14.98
CA GLU A 139 4.19 2.60 15.60
C GLU A 139 5.60 2.91 16.09
N ASP A 140 6.25 1.92 16.75
CA ASP A 140 7.62 2.09 17.22
C ASP A 140 8.62 2.12 16.06
N ALA A 141 8.42 1.31 15.00
CA ALA A 141 9.23 1.39 13.79
C ALA A 141 9.09 2.76 13.09
N ILE A 142 7.92 3.41 13.18
CA ILE A 142 7.74 4.78 12.69
C ILE A 142 8.53 5.77 13.54
N LYS A 143 8.43 5.65 14.87
CA LYS A 143 9.17 6.50 15.80
C LYS A 143 10.69 6.38 15.61
N ASP A 144 11.17 5.17 15.30
CA ASP A 144 12.59 4.87 15.09
C ASP A 144 13.09 5.26 13.68
N GLY A 145 12.20 5.74 12.80
CA GLY A 145 12.53 6.19 11.44
C GLY A 145 12.74 5.05 10.43
N GLU A 146 12.51 3.80 10.81
CA GLU A 146 12.56 2.63 9.94
C GLU A 146 11.40 2.61 8.93
N VAL A 147 10.23 3.13 9.34
CA VAL A 147 9.00 3.24 8.54
C VAL A 147 8.50 4.67 8.57
N LYS A 148 7.96 5.21 7.47
CA LYS A 148 7.36 6.56 7.47
C LYS A 148 5.85 6.56 7.72
N ILE A 149 5.14 5.60 7.12
CA ILE A 149 3.67 5.55 7.13
C ILE A 149 3.20 4.17 7.58
N GLY A 150 2.30 4.14 8.57
CA GLY A 150 1.59 2.94 9.00
C GLY A 150 0.27 2.79 8.25
N ALA A 151 -0.01 1.58 7.80
CA ALA A 151 -1.22 1.25 7.07
C ALA A 151 -1.77 -0.13 7.44
N CYS A 152 -2.98 -0.44 7.01
CA CYS A 152 -3.60 -1.72 7.30
C CYS A 152 -4.30 -2.28 6.07
N ARG A 153 -4.56 -3.58 6.07
CA ARG A 153 -5.47 -4.24 5.13
C ARG A 153 -6.56 -4.91 5.92
N ILE A 154 -7.63 -4.16 6.20
CA ILE A 154 -8.71 -4.62 7.05
C ILE A 154 -10.06 -4.44 6.36
N THR A 155 -10.79 -5.55 6.28
CA THR A 155 -12.15 -5.57 5.76
C THR A 155 -13.16 -5.27 6.86
N ALA A 156 -14.04 -4.29 6.62
CA ALA A 156 -15.25 -4.12 7.44
C ALA A 156 -16.29 -5.19 7.13
N ARG A 157 -16.15 -6.35 7.78
CA ARG A 157 -17.25 -7.18 8.31
C ARG A 157 -16.72 -8.51 8.83
N SER A 158 -16.60 -8.60 10.14
CA SER A 158 -17.00 -9.79 10.88
C SER A 158 -18.33 -9.45 11.57
N MET A 159 -19.13 -10.45 11.93
CA MET A 159 -20.37 -10.32 12.71
C MET A 159 -20.19 -9.67 14.11
N TYR A 160 -18.98 -9.20 14.45
CA TYR A 160 -18.55 -8.64 15.75
C TYR A 160 -17.86 -7.25 15.65
N GLY A 161 -18.05 -6.51 14.55
CA GLY A 161 -17.34 -5.25 14.28
C GLY A 161 -16.16 -5.42 13.33
N SER A 162 -15.71 -4.35 12.67
CA SER A 162 -14.53 -4.43 11.81
C SER A 162 -13.25 -4.47 12.64
N SER A 163 -12.22 -5.18 12.18
CA SER A 163 -10.92 -5.11 12.86
C SER A 163 -10.27 -3.72 12.76
N LEU A 164 -10.84 -2.82 11.93
CA LEU A 164 -10.41 -1.43 11.82
C LEU A 164 -11.05 -0.62 12.95
N ASP A 165 -12.32 -0.85 13.25
CA ASP A 165 -13.01 -0.27 14.41
C ASP A 165 -12.28 -0.69 15.69
N GLU A 166 -11.89 -1.96 15.79
CA GLU A 166 -11.12 -2.47 16.91
C GLU A 166 -9.78 -1.74 17.06
N LEU A 167 -9.06 -1.57 15.95
CA LEU A 167 -7.78 -0.87 15.96
C LEU A 167 -7.97 0.60 16.37
N LEU A 168 -8.95 1.31 15.82
CA LEU A 168 -9.22 2.70 16.15
C LEU A 168 -9.71 2.86 17.61
N ALA A 169 -10.58 1.96 18.08
CA ALA A 169 -11.08 1.93 19.45
C ALA A 169 -9.98 1.61 20.48
N SER A 170 -8.85 1.02 20.06
CA SER A 170 -7.68 0.83 20.91
C SER A 170 -6.92 2.14 21.21
N ASN A 171 -7.32 3.25 20.59
CA ASN A 171 -6.69 4.56 20.67
C ASN A 171 -5.18 4.50 20.35
N PRO A 172 -4.82 4.09 19.11
CA PRO A 172 -3.43 3.94 18.74
C PRO A 172 -2.73 5.31 18.77
N ARG A 173 -1.45 5.31 19.14
CA ARG A 173 -0.60 6.51 19.14
C ARG A 173 -0.51 7.10 17.73
N ILE A 174 -0.51 6.23 16.72
CA ILE A 174 -0.52 6.61 15.31
C ILE A 174 -1.73 5.95 14.65
N LYS A 175 -2.62 6.77 14.08
CA LYS A 175 -3.75 6.28 13.28
C LYS A 175 -3.23 5.70 11.95
N PRO A 176 -3.78 4.59 11.43
CA PRO A 176 -3.46 4.14 10.09
C PRO A 176 -3.78 5.24 9.07
N ALA A 177 -2.83 5.52 8.19
CA ALA A 177 -2.99 6.53 7.15
C ALA A 177 -3.73 5.97 5.92
N VAL A 178 -3.58 4.65 5.69
CA VAL A 178 -4.11 3.95 4.52
C VAL A 178 -4.78 2.65 4.95
N ASN A 179 -5.89 2.31 4.30
CA ASN A 179 -6.48 0.97 4.31
C ASN A 179 -6.46 0.39 2.89
N GLN A 180 -5.59 -0.59 2.65
CA GLN A 180 -5.43 -1.23 1.35
C GLN A 180 -6.42 -2.39 1.19
N ILE A 181 -7.37 -2.29 0.26
CA ILE A 181 -8.49 -3.24 0.11
C ILE A 181 -8.76 -3.61 -1.35
N GLU A 182 -9.43 -4.74 -1.57
CA GLU A 182 -9.92 -5.08 -2.91
C GLU A 182 -11.04 -4.11 -3.26
N PHE A 183 -10.82 -3.33 -4.31
CA PHE A 183 -11.77 -2.32 -4.73
C PHE A 183 -11.75 -2.19 -6.24
N HIS A 184 -12.92 -2.36 -6.85
CA HIS A 184 -13.14 -2.23 -8.29
C HIS A 184 -14.65 -2.06 -8.55
N PRO A 185 -15.10 -1.73 -9.78
CA PRO A 185 -16.52 -1.47 -10.07
C PRO A 185 -17.49 -2.60 -9.66
N PHE A 186 -17.01 -3.85 -9.61
CA PHE A 186 -17.79 -5.03 -9.19
C PHE A 186 -17.68 -5.38 -7.69
N ASN A 187 -16.89 -4.63 -6.92
CA ASN A 187 -16.64 -4.83 -5.50
C ASN A 187 -16.33 -3.47 -4.85
N THR A 188 -17.34 -2.60 -4.79
CA THR A 188 -17.14 -1.20 -4.40
C THR A 188 -16.98 -1.00 -2.90
N ARG A 189 -17.29 -2.01 -2.06
CA ARG A 189 -17.10 -1.93 -0.60
C ARG A 189 -17.64 -0.61 0.02
N SER A 190 -18.76 -0.07 -0.49
CA SER A 190 -19.15 1.34 -0.27
C SER A 190 -19.22 1.76 1.21
N ASN A 191 -19.68 0.87 2.09
CA ASN A 191 -19.71 1.13 3.53
C ASN A 191 -18.30 1.26 4.14
N LEU A 192 -17.37 0.40 3.72
CA LEU A 192 -15.98 0.44 4.20
C LEU A 192 -15.25 1.67 3.68
N THR A 193 -15.47 2.04 2.42
CA THR A 193 -14.84 3.25 1.86
C THR A 193 -15.37 4.52 2.49
N ALA A 194 -16.68 4.59 2.75
CA ALA A 194 -17.28 5.69 3.50
C ALA A 194 -16.70 5.77 4.91
N TYR A 195 -16.62 4.64 5.61
CA TYR A 195 -16.04 4.59 6.96
C TYR A 195 -14.57 5.02 7.00
N CYS A 196 -13.75 4.60 6.02
CA CYS A 196 -12.36 5.06 5.92
C CYS A 196 -12.31 6.58 5.70
N GLN A 197 -13.15 7.11 4.82
CA GLN A 197 -13.22 8.55 4.53
C GLN A 197 -13.67 9.37 5.74
N GLU A 198 -14.68 8.93 6.47
CA GLU A 198 -15.14 9.54 7.74
C GLU A 198 -14.05 9.57 8.81
N ASN A 199 -13.06 8.68 8.70
CA ASN A 199 -11.93 8.57 9.59
C ASN A 199 -10.63 9.15 9.02
N ASP A 200 -10.67 9.90 7.92
CA ASP A 200 -9.46 10.43 7.26
C ASP A 200 -8.43 9.34 6.92
N ILE A 201 -8.88 8.14 6.58
CA ILE A 201 -8.04 7.03 6.14
C ILE A 201 -8.17 6.90 4.62
N VAL A 202 -7.05 6.99 3.91
CA VAL A 202 -7.05 6.83 2.45
C VAL A 202 -7.31 5.37 2.08
N VAL A 203 -8.20 5.14 1.14
CA VAL A 203 -8.41 3.81 0.56
C VAL A 203 -7.43 3.61 -0.58
N GLU A 204 -6.62 2.56 -0.48
CA GLU A 204 -5.75 2.11 -1.57
C GLU A 204 -6.33 0.84 -2.19
N ALA A 205 -6.65 0.90 -3.48
CA ALA A 205 -7.29 -0.22 -4.19
C ALA A 205 -6.26 -1.22 -4.71
N TYR A 206 -6.28 -2.46 -4.23
CA TYR A 206 -5.61 -3.57 -4.92
C TYR A 206 -6.59 -4.31 -5.86
N ALA A 207 -6.03 -5.00 -6.85
CA ALA A 207 -6.77 -5.66 -7.92
C ALA A 207 -7.84 -4.77 -8.62
N PRO A 208 -7.53 -3.50 -8.97
CA PRO A 208 -8.52 -2.56 -9.50
C PRO A 208 -9.15 -3.01 -10.82
N LEU A 209 -8.48 -3.89 -11.57
CA LEU A 209 -8.97 -4.47 -12.83
C LEU A 209 -9.73 -5.79 -12.64
N ALA A 210 -10.15 -6.12 -11.41
CA ALA A 210 -10.81 -7.39 -11.07
C ALA A 210 -10.01 -8.61 -11.60
N ARG A 211 -8.68 -8.57 -11.46
CA ARG A 211 -7.73 -9.58 -11.99
C ARG A 211 -7.94 -9.90 -13.49
N ALA A 212 -8.34 -8.88 -14.27
CA ALA A 212 -8.72 -8.99 -15.69
C ALA A 212 -9.91 -9.93 -16.00
N LEU A 213 -10.65 -10.40 -14.98
CA LEU A 213 -11.79 -11.33 -15.15
C LEU A 213 -13.07 -10.67 -15.67
N ARG A 214 -13.09 -9.35 -15.84
CA ARG A 214 -14.28 -8.57 -16.23
C ARG A 214 -14.02 -7.58 -17.37
N MET A 215 -12.92 -7.72 -18.11
CA MET A 215 -12.56 -6.81 -19.21
C MET A 215 -13.61 -6.76 -20.34
N LYS A 216 -14.37 -7.84 -20.52
CA LYS A 216 -15.43 -7.95 -21.54
C LYS A 216 -16.80 -7.46 -21.07
N HIS A 217 -16.93 -6.92 -19.85
CA HIS A 217 -18.22 -6.45 -19.35
C HIS A 217 -18.76 -5.32 -20.26
N PRO A 218 -20.05 -5.34 -20.68
CA PRO A 218 -20.58 -4.39 -21.66
C PRO A 218 -20.34 -2.92 -21.31
N SER A 219 -20.52 -2.55 -20.05
CA SER A 219 -20.27 -1.18 -19.58
C SER A 219 -18.79 -0.78 -19.66
N ILE A 220 -17.87 -1.71 -19.38
CA ILE A 220 -16.42 -1.44 -19.44
C ILE A 220 -15.99 -1.23 -20.90
N VAL A 221 -16.42 -2.11 -21.80
CA VAL A 221 -16.11 -2.00 -23.24
C VAL A 221 -16.73 -0.74 -23.85
N SER A 222 -17.97 -0.41 -23.47
CA SER A 222 -18.65 0.80 -23.92
C SER A 222 -17.91 2.07 -23.48
N LEU A 223 -17.47 2.13 -22.22
CA LEU A 223 -16.71 3.27 -21.71
C LEU A 223 -15.31 3.37 -22.32
N ALA A 224 -14.60 2.24 -22.50
CA ALA A 224 -13.30 2.23 -23.18
C ALA A 224 -13.42 2.79 -24.61
N LYS A 225 -14.37 2.29 -25.42
CA LYS A 225 -14.61 2.81 -26.78
C LYS A 225 -14.93 4.31 -26.81
N LYS A 226 -15.60 4.81 -25.77
CA LYS A 226 -15.97 6.23 -25.67
C LYS A 226 -14.75 7.13 -25.40
N TYR A 227 -13.75 6.64 -24.66
CA TYR A 227 -12.64 7.47 -24.16
C TYR A 227 -11.26 7.15 -24.75
N GLY A 228 -11.12 6.07 -25.53
CA GLY A 228 -9.89 5.66 -26.20
C GLY A 228 -9.10 4.60 -25.44
#